data_AF-A0A962SCF1-F1
#
_entry.id   AF-A0A962SCF1-F1
#
_cell.length_a   1.000
_cell.length_b   1.000
_cell.length_c   1.000
_cell.angle_alpha   90.00
_cell.angle_beta   90.00
_cell.angle_gamma   90.00
#
_symmetry.space_group_name_H-M   'P 1'
#
loop_
_entity.id
_entity.type
_entity.pdbx_description
1 polymer ?
#
loop_
_entity_poly.entity_id
_entity_poly.type
_entity_poly.pdbx_seq_one_letter_code
_entity_poly.pdbx_strand_id
1 'polypeptide(L)'
;GGYDPIFIYLHETDFCFRTQLAGHALTFVPDAVLAVRFRRDRKSTFKQSYRWGEYNILLFKRYKSYGALPKHRWKRLFLELRYVISQLFRWYKLDDGQKMRTLWLLGWLLGKFKGMIRYRTGPY
;
A
#
# COMPACT_ATOMS: atom_id res chain seq x y z
N GLY A 1 -3.53 -25.25 -3.73
CA GLY A 1 -3.02 -24.15 -4.60
C GLY A 1 -4.08 -23.06 -4.69
N GLY A 2 -3.70 -21.83 -5.06
CA GLY A 2 -4.63 -20.68 -5.20
C GLY A 2 -4.33 -19.51 -4.26
N TYR A 3 -5.27 -18.56 -4.20
CA TYR A 3 -5.20 -17.40 -3.31
C TYR A 3 -5.44 -17.79 -1.85
N ASP A 4 -4.71 -17.14 -0.94
CA ASP A 4 -4.89 -17.30 0.49
C ASP A 4 -6.08 -16.43 0.96
N PRO A 5 -7.15 -17.00 1.54
CA PRO A 5 -8.34 -16.25 1.97
C PRO A 5 -8.06 -15.17 3.01
N ILE A 6 -6.91 -15.24 3.71
CA ILE A 6 -6.47 -14.19 4.63
C ILE A 6 -6.30 -12.86 3.87
N PHE A 7 -5.86 -12.90 2.61
CA PHE A 7 -5.59 -11.73 1.76
C PHE A 7 -6.79 -11.30 0.91
N ILE A 8 -7.83 -10.74 1.53
CA ILE A 8 -8.95 -10.13 0.80
C ILE A 8 -8.44 -9.04 -0.18
N TYR A 9 -7.42 -8.27 0.23
CA TYR A 9 -6.71 -7.32 -0.63
C TYR A 9 -5.25 -7.76 -0.76
N LEU A 10 -4.64 -7.45 -1.92
CA LEU A 10 -3.26 -7.82 -2.25
C LEU A 10 -3.02 -9.35 -2.32
N HIS A 11 -4.06 -10.15 -2.60
CA HIS A 11 -3.92 -11.59 -2.84
C HIS A 11 -3.01 -11.91 -4.01
N GLU A 12 -3.01 -11.08 -5.06
CA GLU A 12 -2.09 -11.22 -6.19
C GLU A 12 -0.63 -11.06 -5.76
N THR A 13 -0.33 -10.04 -4.94
CA THR A 13 1.02 -9.83 -4.41
C THR A 13 1.46 -10.97 -3.50
N ASP A 14 0.57 -11.44 -2.61
CA ASP A 14 0.83 -12.62 -1.78
C ASP A 14 1.11 -13.86 -2.65
N PHE A 15 0.30 -14.08 -3.69
CA PHE A 15 0.48 -15.19 -4.62
C PHE A 15 1.83 -15.13 -5.34
N CYS A 16 2.23 -13.96 -5.84
CA CYS A 16 3.54 -13.76 -6.47
C CYS A 16 4.69 -14.07 -5.50
N PHE A 17 4.62 -13.56 -4.26
CA PHE A 17 5.65 -13.84 -3.25
C PHE A 17 5.74 -15.32 -2.92
N ARG A 18 4.61 -16.02 -2.72
CA ARG A 18 4.62 -17.47 -2.51
C ARG A 18 5.17 -18.24 -3.70
N THR A 19 4.83 -17.81 -4.92
CA THR A 19 5.30 -18.45 -6.16
C THR A 19 6.82 -18.33 -6.29
N GLN A 20 7.39 -17.15 -6.03
CA GLN A 20 8.84 -16.95 -6.00
C GLN A 20 9.53 -17.77 -4.91
N LEU A 21 8.96 -17.79 -3.70
CA LEU A 21 9.49 -18.56 -2.57
C LEU A 21 9.41 -20.07 -2.78
N ALA A 22 8.51 -20.54 -3.66
CA ALA A 22 8.44 -21.93 -4.11
C ALA A 22 9.46 -22.27 -5.20
N GLY A 23 10.33 -21.34 -5.59
CA GLY A 23 11.40 -21.56 -6.58
C GLY A 23 11.02 -21.25 -8.02
N HIS A 24 9.83 -20.70 -8.28
CA HIS A 24 9.43 -20.29 -9.62
C HIS A 24 9.97 -18.89 -9.97
N ALA A 25 10.51 -18.75 -11.17
CA ALA A 25 10.95 -17.46 -11.67
C ALA A 25 9.74 -16.57 -12.04
N LEU A 26 9.77 -15.30 -11.61
CA LEU A 26 8.90 -14.25 -12.14
C LEU A 26 9.76 -13.30 -12.98
N THR A 27 9.39 -13.14 -14.24
CA THR A 27 10.14 -12.32 -15.21
C THR A 27 9.35 -11.08 -15.57
N PHE A 28 10.03 -9.94 -15.61
CA PHE A 28 9.46 -8.70 -16.12
C PHE A 28 9.39 -8.75 -17.65
N VAL A 29 8.22 -8.51 -18.21
CA VAL A 29 7.99 -8.48 -19.66
C VAL A 29 7.67 -7.04 -20.05
N PRO A 30 8.57 -6.33 -20.77
CA PRO A 30 8.40 -4.91 -21.06
C PRO A 30 7.18 -4.63 -21.95
N ASP A 31 6.82 -5.58 -22.82
CA ASP A 31 5.69 -5.45 -23.75
C ASP A 31 4.33 -5.76 -23.08
N ALA A 32 4.33 -6.23 -21.83
CA ALA A 32 3.11 -6.48 -21.08
C ALA A 32 2.53 -5.16 -20.55
N VAL A 33 1.51 -4.64 -21.22
CA VAL A 33 0.85 -3.37 -20.85
C VAL A 33 -0.44 -3.63 -20.07
N LEU A 34 -0.58 -2.97 -18.92
CA LEU A 34 -1.79 -3.00 -18.10
C LEU A 34 -2.56 -1.68 -18.21
N ALA A 35 -3.78 -1.74 -18.76
CA ALA A 35 -4.69 -0.60 -18.76
C ALA A 35 -5.38 -0.46 -17.38
N VAL A 36 -4.84 0.43 -16.53
CA VAL A 36 -5.37 0.65 -15.18
C VAL A 36 -6.48 1.70 -15.19
N ARG A 37 -7.69 1.33 -14.77
CA ARG A 37 -8.80 2.26 -14.58
C ARG A 37 -8.77 2.86 -13.17
N PHE A 38 -8.55 4.17 -13.11
CA PHE A 38 -8.67 4.92 -11.85
C PHE A 38 -10.13 5.07 -11.41
N ARG A 39 -10.34 5.09 -10.09
CA ARG A 39 -11.63 5.44 -9.49
C ARG A 39 -11.90 6.94 -9.71
N ARG A 40 -13.15 7.28 -10.00
CA ARG A 40 -13.55 8.66 -10.31
C ARG A 40 -13.92 9.48 -9.07
N ASP A 41 -14.30 8.81 -7.98
CA ASP A 41 -14.78 9.48 -6.78
C ASP A 41 -13.77 9.42 -5.63
N ARG A 42 -13.73 10.52 -4.86
CA ARG A 42 -12.85 10.74 -3.71
C ARG A 42 -12.96 9.63 -2.66
N LYS A 43 -14.18 9.15 -2.40
CA LYS A 43 -14.48 8.17 -1.34
C LYS A 43 -13.95 6.78 -1.69
N SER A 44 -14.14 6.33 -2.92
CA SER A 44 -13.62 5.05 -3.41
C SER A 44 -12.10 5.05 -3.47
N THR A 45 -11.49 6.14 -3.94
CA THR A 45 -10.04 6.31 -3.95
C THR A 45 -9.44 6.17 -2.55
N PHE A 46 -10.01 6.88 -1.58
CA PHE A 46 -9.62 6.76 -0.17
C PHE A 46 -9.83 5.35 0.38
N LYS A 47 -11.01 4.75 0.13
CA LYS A 47 -11.34 3.40 0.66
C LYS A 47 -10.41 2.34 0.09
N GLN A 48 -10.06 2.44 -1.19
CA GLN A 48 -9.14 1.53 -1.86
C GLN A 48 -7.75 1.63 -1.21
N SER A 49 -7.18 2.82 -1.11
CA SER A 49 -5.84 3.01 -0.53
C SER A 49 -5.79 2.65 0.95
N TYR A 50 -6.88 2.90 1.69
CA TYR A 50 -7.03 2.49 3.08
C TYR A 50 -6.97 0.97 3.26
N ARG A 51 -7.69 0.22 2.44
CA ARG A 51 -7.64 -1.25 2.47
C ARG A 51 -6.29 -1.78 2.02
N TRP A 52 -5.71 -1.18 0.99
CA TRP A 52 -4.38 -1.57 0.53
C TRP A 52 -3.29 -1.30 1.56
N GLY A 53 -3.33 -0.15 2.25
CA GLY A 53 -2.38 0.16 3.33
C GLY A 53 -2.46 -0.81 4.50
N GLU A 54 -3.67 -1.22 4.90
CA GLU A 54 -3.88 -2.24 5.94
C GLU A 54 -3.23 -3.58 5.54
N TYR A 55 -3.56 -4.07 4.34
CA TYR A 55 -3.07 -5.37 3.86
C TYR A 55 -1.59 -5.36 3.48
N ASN A 56 -1.03 -4.19 3.15
CA ASN A 56 0.40 -4.07 2.92
C ASN A 56 1.21 -4.32 4.21
N ILE A 57 0.69 -3.92 5.37
CA ILE A 57 1.30 -4.28 6.67
C ILE A 57 1.17 -5.78 6.96
N LEU A 58 0.06 -6.40 6.56
CA LEU A 58 -0.10 -7.85 6.68
C LEU A 58 0.91 -8.61 5.80
N LEU A 59 1.09 -8.18 4.54
CA LEU A 59 2.14 -8.69 3.65
C LEU A 59 3.51 -8.52 4.32
N PHE A 60 3.83 -7.32 4.78
CA PHE A 60 5.10 -7.06 5.45
C PHE A 60 5.31 -7.98 6.65
N LYS A 61 4.30 -8.15 7.52
CA LYS A 61 4.38 -9.06 8.67
C LYS A 61 4.69 -10.50 8.23
N ARG A 62 4.06 -10.98 7.16
CA ARG A 62 4.23 -12.35 6.63
C ARG A 62 5.64 -12.54 6.04
N TYR A 63 6.15 -11.53 5.33
CA TYR A 63 7.35 -11.69 4.50
C TYR A 63 8.61 -10.98 5.02
N LYS A 64 8.55 -10.25 6.15
CA LYS A 64 9.69 -9.50 6.71
C LYS A 64 10.94 -10.33 7.02
N SER A 65 10.83 -11.66 7.16
CA SER A 65 11.96 -12.56 7.38
C SER A 65 12.73 -12.91 6.10
N TYR A 66 12.13 -12.69 4.92
CA TYR A 66 12.72 -13.07 3.63
C TYR A 66 13.51 -11.93 2.95
N GLY A 67 13.58 -10.75 3.57
CA GLY A 67 14.27 -9.60 2.99
C GLY A 67 14.81 -8.64 4.04
N ALA A 68 15.60 -7.67 3.59
CA ALA A 68 16.16 -6.66 4.47
C ALA A 68 15.08 -5.67 4.95
N LEU A 69 15.08 -5.36 6.25
CA LEU A 69 14.22 -4.33 6.80
C LEU A 69 14.69 -2.94 6.33
N PRO A 70 13.78 -2.04 5.91
CA PRO A 70 14.16 -0.68 5.53
C PRO A 70 14.79 0.09 6.71
N LYS A 71 16.03 0.57 6.55
CA LYS A 71 16.84 1.23 7.60
C LYS A 71 16.19 2.49 8.19
N HIS A 72 15.23 3.12 7.50
CA HIS A 72 14.60 4.39 7.90
C HIS A 72 13.07 4.39 7.84
N ARG A 73 12.43 3.22 8.03
CA ARG A 73 10.97 3.03 7.95
C ARG A 73 10.14 4.04 8.77
N TRP A 74 10.57 4.36 9.98
CA TRP A 74 9.89 5.33 10.84
C TRP A 74 10.04 6.77 10.36
N LYS A 75 11.26 7.16 9.93
CA LYS A 75 11.51 8.48 9.34
C LYS A 75 10.68 8.66 8.07
N ARG A 76 10.57 7.62 7.23
CA ARG A 76 9.72 7.62 6.03
C ARG A 76 8.25 7.81 6.38
N LEU A 77 7.73 7.05 7.34
CA LEU A 77 6.34 7.20 7.80
C LEU A 77 6.06 8.63 8.30
N PHE A 78 6.98 9.19 9.09
CA PHE A 78 6.86 10.57 9.58
C PHE A 78 6.87 11.60 8.45
N LEU A 79 7.75 11.44 7.46
CA LEU A 79 7.81 12.33 6.29
C LEU A 79 6.54 12.24 5.45
N GLU A 80 5.98 11.04 5.24
CA GLU A 80 4.71 10.85 4.55
C GLU A 80 3.54 11.51 5.31
N LEU A 81 3.49 11.35 6.64
CA LEU A 81 2.48 11.98 7.48
C LEU A 81 2.59 13.51 7.43
N ARG A 82 3.79 14.06 7.60
CA ARG A 82 4.04 15.51 7.51
C ARG A 82 3.65 16.05 6.14
N TYR A 83 3.95 15.33 5.07
CA TYR A 83 3.55 15.72 3.73
C TYR A 83 2.03 15.79 3.61
N VAL A 84 1.30 14.74 4.00
CA VAL A 84 -0.17 14.71 3.92
C VAL A 84 -0.79 15.82 4.75
N ILE A 85 -0.32 16.04 5.98
CA ILE A 85 -0.77 17.15 6.83
C ILE A 85 -0.55 18.50 6.14
N SER A 86 0.64 18.72 5.55
CA SER A 86 0.93 19.98 4.83
C SER A 86 0.04 20.20 3.60
N GLN A 87 -0.41 19.13 2.95
CA GLN A 87 -1.34 19.20 1.83
C GLN A 87 -2.77 19.48 2.31
N LEU A 88 -3.18 18.91 3.43
CA LEU A 88 -4.49 19.20 4.05
C LEU A 88 -4.60 20.66 4.49
N PHE A 89 -3.53 21.26 5.04
CA PHE A 89 -3.53 22.70 5.36
C PHE A 89 -3.63 23.59 4.11
N ARG A 90 -3.13 23.12 2.97
CA ARG A 90 -3.20 23.83 1.69
C ARG A 90 -4.36 23.40 0.80
N TRP A 91 -5.34 22.67 1.35
CA TRP A 91 -6.40 21.99 0.60
C TRP A 91 -7.12 22.88 -0.42
N TYR A 92 -7.46 24.11 -0.02
CA TYR A 92 -8.16 25.06 -0.89
C TYR A 92 -7.34 25.52 -2.11
N LYS A 93 -6.01 25.40 -2.05
CA LYS A 93 -5.09 25.75 -3.14
C LYS A 93 -4.78 24.58 -4.07
N LEU A 94 -5.27 23.38 -3.76
CA LEU A 94 -4.97 22.17 -4.54
C LEU A 94 -5.92 22.02 -5.75
N ASP A 95 -5.37 21.57 -6.87
CA ASP A 95 -6.17 21.08 -7.99
C ASP A 95 -6.86 19.74 -7.64
N ASP A 96 -7.80 19.29 -8.48
CA ASP A 96 -8.54 18.05 -8.20
C ASP A 96 -7.68 16.79 -8.23
N GLY A 97 -6.64 16.73 -9.06
CA GLY A 97 -5.70 15.62 -9.11
C GLY A 97 -4.86 15.53 -7.83
N GLN A 98 -4.38 16.67 -7.35
CA GLN A 98 -3.67 16.81 -6.08
C GLN A 98 -4.57 16.43 -4.91
N LYS A 99 -5.84 16.86 -4.90
CA LYS A 99 -6.82 16.44 -3.89
C LYS A 99 -7.01 14.92 -3.89
N MET A 100 -7.17 14.30 -5.06
CA MET A 100 -7.28 12.84 -5.18
C MET A 100 -6.04 12.12 -4.66
N ARG A 101 -4.84 12.61 -5.01
CA ARG A 101 -3.58 12.06 -4.52
C ARG A 101 -3.44 12.21 -3.00
N THR A 102 -3.79 13.36 -2.44
CA THR A 102 -3.76 13.60 -1.00
C THR A 102 -4.74 12.67 -0.27
N LEU A 103 -5.94 12.45 -0.81
CA LEU A 103 -6.89 11.49 -0.25
C LEU A 103 -6.40 10.05 -0.35
N TRP A 104 -5.79 9.67 -1.47
CA TRP A 104 -5.18 8.36 -1.62
C TRP A 104 -4.08 8.14 -0.58
N LEU A 105 -3.17 9.10 -0.41
CA LEU A 105 -2.08 9.04 0.58
C LEU A 105 -2.61 9.03 2.02
N LEU A 106 -3.65 9.82 2.32
CA LEU A 106 -4.29 9.81 3.62
C LEU A 106 -4.89 8.43 3.92
N GLY A 107 -5.65 7.87 2.98
CA GLY A 107 -6.20 6.52 3.11
C GLY A 107 -5.08 5.50 3.31
N TRP A 108 -4.03 5.53 2.50
CA TRP A 108 -2.86 4.66 2.62
C TRP A 108 -2.23 4.72 4.01
N LEU A 109 -1.96 5.92 4.52
CA LEU A 109 -1.39 6.11 5.86
C LEU A 109 -2.28 5.56 6.96
N LEU A 110 -3.56 5.92 6.95
CA LEU A 110 -4.53 5.43 7.95
C LEU A 110 -4.69 3.91 7.87
N GLY A 111 -4.64 3.35 6.66
CA GLY A 111 -4.62 1.92 6.42
C GLY A 111 -3.41 1.25 7.06
N LYS A 112 -2.21 1.80 6.85
CA LYS A 112 -0.98 1.32 7.50
C LYS A 112 -1.09 1.40 9.02
N PHE A 113 -1.56 2.51 9.59
CA PHE A 113 -1.76 2.63 11.04
C PHE A 113 -2.70 1.56 11.58
N LYS A 114 -3.84 1.35 10.94
CA LYS A 114 -4.75 0.26 11.29
C LYS A 114 -4.06 -1.10 11.21
N GLY A 115 -3.31 -1.37 10.13
CA GLY A 115 -2.58 -2.61 9.96
C GLY A 115 -1.51 -2.84 11.04
N MET A 116 -0.76 -1.79 11.41
CA MET A 116 0.26 -1.86 12.46
C MET A 116 -0.36 -2.24 13.82
N ILE A 117 -1.49 -1.64 14.17
CA ILE A 117 -2.23 -1.94 15.41
C ILE A 117 -2.80 -3.36 15.34
N ARG A 118 -3.55 -3.67 14.27
CA ARG A 118 -4.27 -4.95 14.10
C ARG A 118 -3.32 -6.14 14.07
N TYR A 119 -2.19 -6.01 13.38
CA TYR A 119 -1.24 -7.11 13.19
C TYR A 119 -0.04 -7.05 14.13
N ARG A 120 0.05 -6.04 15.00
CA ARG A 120 1.13 -5.83 15.98
C ARG A 120 2.50 -5.88 15.30
N THR A 121 2.68 -5.03 14.30
CA THR A 121 3.91 -4.96 13.51
C THR A 121 4.26 -3.51 13.21
N GLY A 122 5.56 -3.22 13.13
CA GLY A 122 6.06 -1.88 12.80
C GLY A 122 5.78 -1.50 11.35
N PRO A 123 6.10 -0.26 10.95
CA PRO A 123 5.90 0.19 9.58
C PRO A 123 6.79 -0.58 8.61
N TYR A 124 6.32 -0.64 7.37
CA TYR A 124 7.09 -0.99 6.17
C TYR A 124 7.60 0.29 5.51
#